data_AF-A0A526XN63-F1
#
_entry.id   AF-A0A526XN63-F1
#
_cell.length_a   1.000
_cell.length_b   1.000
_cell.length_c   1.000
_cell.angle_alpha   90.00
_cell.angle_beta   90.00
_cell.angle_gamma   90.00
#
_symmetry.space_group_name_H-M   'P 1'
#
loop_
_entity.id
_entity.type
_entity.pdbx_description
1 polymer ?
#
loop_
_entity_poly.entity_id
_entity_poly.type
_entity_poly.pdbx_seq_one_letter_code
_entity_poly.pdbx_strand_id
1 'polypeptide(L)'
;KKAYQVVKERLTICRRDIVKMIDAGIEEGVPANWGRVQQAYQAIVGQIPRTAPRQAFEAIAKELEGLWAEVREALESFVKTQKV
;
A
#
# COMPACT_ATOMS: atom_id res chain seq x y z
N LYS A 1 -24.81 -7.34 -4.71
CA LYS A 1 -23.66 -7.95 -5.41
C LYS A 1 -22.63 -6.94 -5.98
N LYS A 2 -23.00 -5.71 -6.39
CA LYS A 2 -22.05 -4.71 -6.92
C LYS A 2 -21.01 -4.16 -5.91
N ALA A 3 -21.39 -3.93 -4.65
CA ALA A 3 -20.48 -3.35 -3.65
C ALA A 3 -19.23 -4.21 -3.37
N TYR A 4 -19.33 -5.54 -3.45
CA TYR A 4 -18.21 -6.44 -3.20
C TYR A 4 -17.17 -6.42 -4.34
N GLN A 5 -17.63 -6.25 -5.59
CA GLN A 5 -16.73 -6.13 -6.74
C GLN A 5 -15.97 -4.80 -6.71
N VAL A 6 -16.64 -3.70 -6.34
CA VAL A 6 -16.00 -2.37 -6.19
C VAL A 6 -14.91 -2.40 -5.13
N VAL A 7 -15.14 -3.06 -3.99
CA VAL A 7 -14.12 -3.19 -2.93
C VAL A 7 -12.90 -3.97 -3.45
N LYS A 8 -13.09 -5.08 -4.15
CA LYS A 8 -11.98 -5.86 -4.73
C LYS A 8 -11.19 -5.07 -5.78
N GLU A 9 -11.88 -4.30 -6.61
CA GLU A 9 -11.23 -3.48 -7.63
C GLU A 9 -10.39 -2.36 -7.02
N ARG A 10 -10.95 -1.62 -6.04
CA ARG A 10 -10.20 -0.62 -5.28
C ARG A 10 -8.98 -1.21 -4.58
N LEU A 11 -9.11 -2.41 -4.00
CA LEU A 11 -8.01 -3.10 -3.34
C LEU A 11 -6.92 -3.51 -4.33
N THR A 12 -7.31 -3.93 -5.53
CA THR A 12 -6.35 -4.23 -6.62
C THR A 12 -5.60 -2.98 -7.08
N ILE A 13 -6.31 -1.85 -7.23
CA ILE A 13 -5.70 -0.56 -7.59
C ILE A 13 -4.74 -0.10 -6.49
N CYS A 14 -5.19 -0.05 -5.24
CA CYS A 14 -4.39 0.35 -4.08
C CYS A 14 -3.10 -0.48 -3.96
N ARG A 15 -3.19 -1.80 -4.11
CA ARG A 15 -2.02 -2.69 -4.11
C ARG A 15 -1.01 -2.35 -5.21
N ARG A 16 -1.48 -2.07 -6.42
CA ARG A 16 -0.61 -1.68 -7.54
C ARG A 16 0.05 -0.33 -7.28
N ASP A 17 -0.70 0.62 -6.74
CA ASP A 17 -0.17 1.95 -6.42
C ASP A 17 0.90 1.88 -5.33
N ILE A 18 0.70 1.08 -4.27
CA ILE A 18 1.71 0.88 -3.23
C ILE A 18 3.01 0.35 -3.82
N VAL A 19 2.95 -0.67 -4.68
CA VAL A 19 4.15 -1.22 -5.34
C VAL A 19 4.86 -0.15 -6.15
N LYS A 20 4.13 0.62 -6.96
CA LYS A 20 4.70 1.71 -7.75
C LYS A 20 5.33 2.81 -6.90
N MET A 21 4.71 3.16 -5.77
CA MET A 21 5.26 4.16 -4.86
C MET A 21 6.53 3.67 -4.17
N ILE A 22 6.60 2.38 -3.82
CA ILE A 22 7.83 1.76 -3.29
C ILE A 22 8.93 1.80 -4.35
N ASP A 23 8.63 1.36 -5.57
CA ASP A 23 9.59 1.37 -6.68
C ASP A 23 10.10 2.79 -6.95
N ALA A 24 9.19 3.78 -7.05
CA ALA A 24 9.55 5.17 -7.20
C ALA A 24 10.40 5.69 -6.02
N GLY A 25 10.07 5.31 -4.80
CA GLY A 25 10.85 5.68 -3.62
C GLY A 25 12.29 5.14 -3.63
N ILE A 26 12.48 3.94 -4.17
CA ILE A 26 13.80 3.33 -4.36
C ILE A 26 14.55 4.03 -5.50
N GLU A 27 13.90 4.24 -6.64
CA GLU A 27 14.49 4.88 -7.84
C GLU A 27 14.92 6.32 -7.56
N GLU A 28 14.11 7.08 -6.82
CA GLU A 28 14.39 8.47 -6.44
C GLU A 28 15.35 8.59 -5.25
N GLY A 29 15.81 7.47 -4.68
CA GLY A 29 16.78 7.45 -3.58
C GLY A 29 16.24 8.02 -2.27
N VAL A 30 14.93 7.92 -2.03
CA VAL A 30 14.29 8.42 -0.82
C VAL A 30 14.84 7.70 0.41
N PRO A 31 15.27 8.42 1.46
CA PRO A 31 15.85 7.82 2.66
C PRO A 31 14.76 7.22 3.57
N ALA A 32 14.15 6.13 3.11
CA ALA A 32 13.18 5.34 3.86
C ALA A 32 13.58 3.86 3.87
N ASN A 33 13.06 3.11 4.84
CA ASN A 33 13.33 1.67 4.92
C ASN A 33 12.40 0.89 3.96
N TRP A 34 12.67 1.01 2.66
CA TRP A 34 11.87 0.37 1.59
C TRP A 34 11.80 -1.15 1.72
N GLY A 35 12.85 -1.79 2.25
CA GLY A 35 12.85 -3.23 2.55
C GLY A 35 11.79 -3.60 3.59
N ARG A 36 11.69 -2.83 4.68
CA ARG A 36 10.65 -3.03 5.71
C ARG A 36 9.26 -2.79 5.16
N VAL A 37 9.07 -1.72 4.38
CA VAL A 37 7.79 -1.40 3.74
C VAL A 37 7.35 -2.52 2.78
N GLN A 38 8.27 -3.03 1.97
CA GLN A 38 7.98 -4.10 1.03
C GLN A 38 7.64 -5.42 1.75
N GLN A 39 8.33 -5.74 2.86
CA GLN A 39 7.99 -6.88 3.70
C GLN A 39 6.59 -6.75 4.33
N ALA A 40 6.26 -5.57 4.86
CA ALA A 40 4.92 -5.30 5.41
C ALA A 40 3.84 -5.47 4.34
N TYR A 41 4.06 -4.91 3.14
CA TYR A 41 3.16 -5.10 2.00
C TYR A 41 2.95 -6.59 1.67
N GLN A 42 4.03 -7.37 1.57
CA GLN A 42 3.95 -8.79 1.28
C GLN A 42 3.20 -9.58 2.37
N ALA A 43 3.41 -9.24 3.64
CA ALA A 43 2.70 -9.86 4.76
C ALA A 43 1.19 -9.62 4.68
N ILE A 44 0.76 -8.37 4.47
CA ILE A 44 -0.66 -7.99 4.40
C ILE A 44 -1.33 -8.65 3.19
N VAL A 45 -0.67 -8.63 2.04
CA VAL A 45 -1.19 -9.24 0.81
C VAL A 45 -1.23 -10.77 0.90
N GLY A 46 -0.23 -11.37 1.53
CA GLY A 46 -0.14 -12.82 1.74
C GLY A 46 -1.27 -13.36 2.63
N GLN A 47 -1.84 -12.51 3.47
CA GLN A 47 -2.99 -12.85 4.31
C GLN A 47 -4.33 -12.85 3.55
N ILE A 48 -4.42 -12.29 2.33
CA ILE A 48 -5.67 -12.20 1.56
C ILE A 48 -6.16 -13.61 1.21
N PRO A 49 -7.23 -14.12 1.85
CA PRO A 49 -7.76 -15.43 1.54
C PRO A 49 -8.46 -15.40 0.19
N ARG A 50 -8.33 -16.47 -0.60
CA ARG A 50 -9.09 -16.64 -1.86
C ARG A 50 -10.61 -16.53 -1.66
N THR A 51 -11.09 -16.94 -0.49
CA THR A 51 -12.50 -16.92 -0.11
C THR A 51 -12.65 -16.35 1.31
N ALA A 52 -12.62 -15.03 1.44
CA ALA A 52 -12.71 -14.37 2.74
C ALA A 52 -14.11 -13.77 3.01
N PRO A 53 -14.60 -13.83 4.26
CA PRO A 53 -15.76 -13.06 4.67
C PRO A 53 -15.45 -11.56 4.56
N ARG A 54 -16.49 -10.74 4.38
CA ARG A 54 -16.37 -9.29 4.16
C ARG A 54 -15.53 -8.58 5.24
N GLN A 55 -15.67 -9.00 6.51
CA GLN A 55 -14.88 -8.43 7.62
C GLN A 55 -13.37 -8.62 7.45
N ALA A 56 -12.93 -9.77 6.94
CA ALA A 56 -11.50 -10.00 6.69
C ALA A 56 -10.97 -9.07 5.59
N PHE A 57 -11.76 -8.84 4.54
CA PHE A 57 -11.41 -7.86 3.50
C PHE A 57 -11.34 -6.43 4.04
N GLU A 58 -12.27 -6.04 4.92
CA GLU A 58 -12.28 -4.71 5.54
C GLU A 58 -11.08 -4.51 6.47
N ALA A 59 -10.69 -5.52 7.25
CA ALA A 59 -9.49 -5.47 8.08
C ALA A 59 -8.22 -5.31 7.23
N ILE A 60 -8.06 -6.13 6.19
CA ILE A 60 -6.90 -6.06 5.29
C ILE A 60 -6.85 -4.73 4.52
N ALA A 61 -8.01 -4.22 4.10
CA ALA A 61 -8.08 -2.92 3.44
C ALA A 61 -7.58 -1.81 4.36
N LYS A 62 -7.95 -1.84 5.64
CA LYS A 62 -7.49 -0.87 6.64
C LYS A 62 -5.97 -0.96 6.87
N GLU A 63 -5.40 -2.17 6.91
CA GLU A 63 -3.95 -2.35 7.02
C GLU A 63 -3.20 -1.83 5.78
N LEU A 64 -3.73 -2.11 4.58
CA LEU A 64 -3.19 -1.58 3.32
C LEU A 64 -3.24 -0.05 3.26
N GLU A 65 -4.35 0.56 3.72
CA GLU A 65 -4.49 2.02 3.77
C GLU A 65 -3.46 2.66 4.73
N GLY A 66 -3.18 2.02 5.87
CA GLY A 66 -2.13 2.46 6.78
C GLY A 66 -0.75 2.45 6.13
N LEU A 67 -0.40 1.35 5.45
CA LEU A 67 0.87 1.26 4.72
C LEU A 67 0.96 2.27 3.58
N TRP A 68 -0.15 2.48 2.85
CA TRP A 68 -0.22 3.48 1.79
C TRP A 68 0.07 4.89 2.32
N ALA A 69 -0.50 5.25 3.49
CA ALA A 69 -0.27 6.53 4.12
C ALA A 69 1.19 6.72 4.54
N GLU A 70 1.82 5.70 5.13
CA GLU A 70 3.24 5.73 5.52
C GLU A 70 4.15 5.96 4.31
N VAL A 71 3.94 5.20 3.23
CA VAL A 71 4.71 5.35 1.98
C VAL A 71 4.52 6.74 1.38
N ARG A 72 3.27 7.20 1.32
CA ARG A 72 2.96 8.52 0.79
C ARG A 72 3.61 9.63 1.60
N GLU A 73 3.57 9.55 2.93
CA GLU A 73 4.20 10.52 3.82
C GLU A 73 5.72 10.58 3.62
N ALA A 74 6.37 9.42 3.48
CA ALA A 74 7.80 9.35 3.19
C ALA A 74 8.16 10.04 1.86
N LEU A 75 7.41 9.75 0.80
CA LEU A 75 7.60 10.36 -0.52
C LEU A 75 7.32 11.88 -0.48
N GLU A 76 6.20 12.29 0.10
CA GLU A 76 5.84 13.71 0.19
C GLU A 76 6.85 14.52 1.01
N SER A 77 7.37 13.94 2.10
CA SER A 77 8.38 14.58 2.93
C SER A 77 9.68 14.79 2.15
N PHE A 78 10.12 13.79 1.40
CA PHE A 78 11.30 13.90 0.56
C PHE A 78 11.15 14.94 -0.56
N VAL A 79 10.02 14.96 -1.25
CA VAL A 79 9.73 15.98 -2.29
C VAL A 79 9.72 17.39 -1.68
N LYS A 80 9.20 17.56 -0.45
CA LYS A 80 9.26 18.86 0.24
C LYS A 80 10.70 19.25 0.57
N THR A 81 11.53 18.31 1.01
CA THR A 81 12.95 18.57 1.30
C THR A 81 13.76 18.91 0.04
N GLN A 82 13.46 18.30 -1.12
CA GLN A 82 14.13 18.65 -2.38
C GLN A 82 13.78 20.02 -2.94
N LYS A 83 12.63 20.60 -2.54
CA LYS A 83 12.17 21.92 -3.01
C LYS A 83 12.72 23.09 -2.21
N VAL A 84 13.60 22.83 -1.23
CA VAL A 84 14.26 23.85 -0.39
C VAL A 84 15.59 24.26 -1.01
#